data_AF-A0A3A0EKM6-F1
#
_entry.id   AF-A0A3A0EKM6-F1
#
_cell.length_a   1.000
_cell.length_b   1.000
_cell.length_c   1.000
_cell.angle_alpha   90.00
_cell.angle_beta   90.00
_cell.angle_gamma   90.00
#
_symmetry.space_group_name_H-M   'P 1'
#
loop_
_entity.id
_entity.type
_entity.pdbx_description
1 polymer ?
#
loop_
_entity_poly.entity_id
_entity_poly.type
_entity_poly.pdbx_seq_one_letter_code
_entity_poly.pdbx_strand_id
1 'polypeptide(L)'
;MATSRTQQPAWLLHSTPYRETSLIVDLFTREHGRIAAVAKGAKRPRSTLRAVLLQFQPLLAAWSGRRELRTLVGVEWTGGQAAPQGDALLCAFYLNELLLRLLPREDPHPPLFDAYGEAIARLAEGSALDETLRRFEWQLLREIGYAPDLAHDAAGRPIEPDRRYRWSPSEGFVAGEPIGAVGGEASISGATLAELATGRFASATGRQQAKYLMRAILSHHLEGAPLNTRQILIDLQKL
;
A
#
# COMPACT_ATOMS: atom_id res chain seq x y z
N MET A 1 15.15 8.11 -20.49
CA MET A 1 13.98 7.73 -19.64
C MET A 1 13.15 6.69 -20.38
N ALA A 2 13.02 5.51 -19.77
CA ALA A 2 13.31 4.24 -20.44
C ALA A 2 12.12 3.54 -21.09
N THR A 3 12.17 3.37 -22.41
CA THR A 3 11.55 2.24 -23.08
C THR A 3 12.20 0.96 -22.54
N SER A 4 11.44 0.01 -21.99
CA SER A 4 12.00 -1.28 -21.55
C SER A 4 11.55 -2.37 -22.51
N ARG A 5 12.44 -2.71 -23.45
CA ARG A 5 12.25 -3.88 -24.32
C ARG A 5 12.61 -5.19 -23.63
N THR A 6 13.28 -5.11 -22.48
CA THR A 6 13.50 -6.22 -21.55
C THR A 6 12.35 -6.32 -20.57
N GLN A 7 12.02 -7.54 -20.16
CA GLN A 7 11.01 -7.80 -19.15
C GLN A 7 11.44 -7.25 -17.79
N GLN A 8 10.53 -6.56 -17.11
CA GLN A 8 10.72 -5.94 -15.81
C GLN A 8 9.74 -6.55 -14.81
N PRO A 9 10.16 -6.82 -13.56
CA PRO A 9 9.24 -7.20 -12.49
C PRO A 9 8.15 -6.14 -12.31
N ALA A 10 6.90 -6.60 -12.28
CA ALA A 10 5.73 -5.75 -12.23
C ALA A 10 4.57 -6.39 -11.45
N TRP A 11 3.72 -5.54 -10.90
CA TRP A 11 2.40 -5.90 -10.38
C TRP A 11 1.34 -5.07 -11.09
N LEU A 12 0.22 -5.70 -11.45
CA LEU A 12 -0.95 -4.97 -11.95
C LEU A 12 -1.70 -4.34 -10.77
N LEU A 13 -1.75 -3.01 -10.71
CA LEU A 13 -2.50 -2.28 -9.68
C LEU A 13 -3.96 -2.09 -10.08
N HIS A 14 -4.21 -1.68 -11.34
CA HIS A 14 -5.55 -1.42 -11.84
C HIS A 14 -5.62 -1.59 -13.36
N SER A 15 -6.83 -1.85 -13.87
CA SER A 15 -7.11 -1.87 -15.30
C SER A 15 -8.46 -1.24 -15.60
N THR A 16 -8.53 -0.43 -16.65
CA THR A 16 -9.76 0.25 -17.09
C THR A 16 -10.01 0.00 -18.57
N PRO A 17 -11.27 -0.23 -19.01
CA PRO A 17 -11.61 -0.31 -20.43
C PRO A 17 -11.10 0.90 -21.22
N TYR A 18 -10.43 0.65 -22.35
CA TYR A 18 -9.94 1.70 -23.24
C TYR A 18 -10.18 1.33 -24.69
N ARG A 19 -10.99 2.14 -25.39
CA ARG A 19 -11.48 1.82 -26.74
C ARG A 19 -12.21 0.47 -26.76
N GLU A 20 -12.53 0.02 -27.97
CA GLU A 20 -13.31 -1.19 -28.18
C GLU A 20 -12.59 -2.44 -27.67
N THR A 21 -11.30 -2.61 -28.00
CA THR A 21 -10.58 -3.87 -27.76
C THR A 21 -9.43 -3.79 -26.75
N SER A 22 -9.15 -2.62 -26.16
CA SER A 22 -7.95 -2.42 -25.33
C SER A 22 -8.27 -2.11 -23.86
N LEU A 23 -7.25 -2.19 -23.01
CA LEU A 23 -7.29 -1.72 -21.63
C LEU A 23 -6.18 -0.67 -21.43
N ILE A 24 -6.41 0.28 -20.53
CA ILE A 24 -5.32 0.97 -19.84
C ILE A 24 -5.01 0.15 -18.59
N VAL A 25 -3.73 -0.11 -18.34
CA VAL A 25 -3.24 -0.79 -17.14
C VAL A 25 -2.27 0.13 -16.40
N ASP A 26 -2.43 0.21 -15.08
CA ASP A 26 -1.47 0.83 -14.18
C ASP A 26 -0.65 -0.28 -13.53
N LEU A 27 0.66 -0.28 -13.80
CA LEU A 27 1.62 -1.25 -13.30
C LEU A 27 2.51 -0.59 -12.26
N PHE A 28 2.77 -1.27 -11.15
CA PHE A 28 3.87 -0.93 -10.25
C PHE A 28 5.08 -1.77 -10.63
N THR A 29 6.20 -1.14 -10.95
CA THR A 29 7.42 -1.81 -11.43
C THR A 29 8.58 -1.47 -10.51
N ARG A 30 9.48 -2.43 -10.33
CA ARG A 30 10.56 -2.28 -9.33
C ARG A 30 11.49 -1.12 -9.64
N GLU A 31 12.01 -1.07 -10.87
CA GLU A 31 13.04 -0.12 -11.28
C GLU A 31 12.51 1.13 -12.01
N HIS A 32 11.21 1.19 -12.30
CA HIS A 32 10.61 2.30 -13.06
C HIS A 32 9.38 2.92 -12.37
N GLY A 33 9.08 2.50 -11.14
CA GLY A 33 7.95 3.02 -10.38
C GLY A 33 6.61 2.67 -11.01
N ARG A 34 5.62 3.54 -10.81
CA ARG A 34 4.29 3.36 -11.40
C ARG A 34 4.27 3.81 -12.86
N ILE A 35 3.82 2.95 -13.75
CA ILE A 35 3.67 3.25 -15.18
C ILE A 35 2.24 2.96 -15.65
N ALA A 36 1.76 3.75 -16.61
CA ALA A 36 0.51 3.48 -17.32
C ALA A 36 0.81 2.99 -18.73
N ALA A 37 0.12 1.93 -19.17
CA ALA A 37 0.30 1.37 -20.50
C ALA A 37 -1.03 0.94 -21.14
N VAL A 38 -1.12 1.03 -22.47
CA VAL A 38 -2.20 0.44 -23.24
C VAL A 38 -1.88 -1.02 -23.52
N ALA A 39 -2.74 -1.91 -23.03
CA ALA A 39 -2.77 -3.32 -23.39
C ALA A 39 -3.70 -3.51 -24.61
N LYS A 40 -3.11 -3.42 -25.81
CA LYS A 40 -3.85 -3.48 -27.08
C LYS A 40 -4.46 -4.86 -27.30
N GLY A 41 -5.75 -4.92 -27.62
CA GLY A 41 -6.43 -6.18 -27.88
C GLY A 41 -6.68 -7.04 -26.63
N ALA A 42 -6.41 -6.54 -25.43
CA ALA A 42 -6.60 -7.27 -24.17
C ALA A 42 -8.06 -7.71 -23.92
N LYS A 43 -9.05 -7.03 -24.52
CA LYS A 43 -10.47 -7.41 -24.41
C LYS A 43 -10.93 -8.45 -25.43
N ARG A 44 -10.09 -8.82 -26.41
CA ARG A 44 -10.49 -9.78 -27.45
C ARG A 44 -10.70 -11.18 -26.84
N PRO A 45 -11.70 -11.95 -27.30
CA PRO A 45 -12.00 -13.28 -26.74
C PRO A 45 -10.81 -14.25 -26.70
N ARG A 46 -9.90 -14.17 -27.67
CA ARG A 46 -8.69 -15.01 -27.78
C ARG A 46 -7.40 -14.30 -27.38
N SER A 47 -7.49 -13.24 -26.58
CA SER A 47 -6.32 -12.46 -26.17
C SER A 47 -5.50 -13.21 -25.14
N THR A 48 -4.21 -13.42 -25.41
CA THR A 48 -3.25 -13.97 -24.43
C THR A 48 -3.09 -13.03 -23.24
N LEU A 49 -3.15 -11.71 -23.46
CA LEU A 49 -3.07 -10.69 -22.41
C LEU A 49 -4.18 -10.82 -21.36
N ARG A 50 -5.38 -11.26 -21.76
CA ARG A 50 -6.52 -11.41 -20.84
C ARG A 50 -6.26 -12.48 -19.78
N ALA A 51 -5.48 -13.50 -20.10
CA ALA A 51 -5.18 -14.59 -19.18
C ALA A 51 -4.11 -14.24 -18.14
N VAL A 52 -3.26 -13.24 -18.43
CA VAL A 52 -2.07 -12.93 -17.62
C VAL A 52 -2.12 -11.56 -16.93
N LEU A 53 -2.99 -10.64 -17.36
CA LEU A 53 -3.20 -9.34 -16.69
C LEU A 53 -4.09 -9.52 -15.45
N LEU A 54 -3.56 -10.23 -14.46
CA LEU A 54 -4.21 -10.49 -13.18
C LEU A 54 -3.58 -9.62 -12.09
N GLN A 55 -4.42 -8.98 -11.28
CA GLN A 55 -3.96 -8.30 -10.07
C GLN A 55 -3.49 -9.33 -9.05
N PHE A 56 -2.60 -8.90 -8.15
CA PHE A 56 -2.08 -9.74 -7.06
C PHE A 56 -1.31 -10.98 -7.54
N GLN A 57 -0.83 -10.94 -8.79
CA GLN A 57 0.06 -11.95 -9.36
C GLN A 57 1.37 -11.27 -9.81
N PRO A 58 2.53 -11.89 -9.56
CA PRO A 58 3.81 -11.34 -9.98
C PRO A 58 3.98 -11.48 -11.50
N LEU A 59 4.27 -10.37 -12.16
CA LEU A 59 4.38 -10.27 -13.62
C LEU A 59 5.80 -9.89 -14.04
N LEU A 60 6.15 -10.30 -15.25
CA LEU A 60 7.22 -9.73 -16.04
C LEU A 60 6.59 -8.93 -17.17
N ALA A 61 6.77 -7.62 -17.17
CA ALA A 61 6.18 -6.72 -18.15
C ALA A 61 7.24 -6.01 -19.01
N ALA A 62 6.95 -5.84 -20.29
CA ALA A 62 7.75 -5.07 -21.23
C ALA A 62 6.85 -4.04 -21.93
N TRP A 63 7.36 -2.83 -22.15
CA TRP A 63 6.60 -1.73 -22.72
C TRP A 63 7.44 -0.88 -23.67
N SER A 64 6.75 -0.23 -24.60
CA SER A 64 7.34 0.68 -25.58
C SER A 64 6.72 2.07 -25.52
N GLY A 65 7.48 3.05 -26.03
CA GLY A 65 7.10 4.46 -26.01
C GLY A 65 7.81 5.27 -24.93
N ARG A 66 7.64 6.58 -25.02
CA ARG A 66 8.22 7.61 -24.12
C ARG A 66 7.20 8.63 -23.65
N ARG A 67 5.91 8.39 -23.92
CA ARG A 67 4.80 9.25 -23.48
C ARG A 67 4.28 8.73 -22.14
N GLU A 68 3.52 9.57 -21.43
CA GLU A 68 2.88 9.22 -20.15
C GLU A 68 2.03 7.94 -20.23
N LEU A 69 1.41 7.70 -21.39
CA LEU A 69 0.73 6.45 -21.70
C LEU A 69 1.56 5.62 -22.69
N ARG A 70 2.14 4.53 -22.18
CA ARG A 70 3.02 3.61 -22.92
C ARG A 70 2.20 2.55 -23.66
N THR A 71 2.84 1.71 -24.46
CA THR A 71 2.19 0.51 -25.05
C THR A 71 2.80 -0.74 -24.42
N LEU A 72 1.97 -1.59 -23.84
CA LEU A 72 2.40 -2.89 -23.34
C LEU A 72 2.74 -3.78 -24.55
N VAL A 73 3.95 -4.34 -24.59
CA VAL A 73 4.45 -5.17 -25.70
C VAL A 73 4.73 -6.62 -25.29
N GLY A 74 4.85 -6.90 -24.00
CA GLY A 74 4.97 -8.24 -23.46
C GLY A 74 4.52 -8.26 -22.00
N VAL A 75 3.88 -9.35 -21.61
CA VAL A 75 3.56 -9.62 -20.20
C VAL A 75 3.50 -11.13 -19.99
N GLU A 76 4.16 -11.58 -18.94
CA GLU A 76 4.22 -12.98 -18.54
C GLU A 76 3.93 -13.08 -17.05
N TRP A 77 3.16 -14.10 -16.68
CA TRP A 77 2.99 -14.46 -15.29
C TRP A 77 4.19 -15.30 -14.85
N THR A 78 4.82 -14.94 -13.74
CA THR A 78 5.99 -15.64 -13.23
C THR A 78 5.64 -16.88 -12.39
N GLY A 79 4.36 -17.08 -12.06
CA GLY A 79 3.93 -18.16 -11.18
C GLY A 79 4.17 -17.87 -9.71
N GLY A 80 3.92 -18.87 -8.86
CA GLY A 80 4.51 -18.93 -7.51
C GLY A 80 3.71 -18.34 -6.36
N GLN A 81 2.49 -17.82 -6.57
CA GLN A 81 1.72 -17.23 -5.47
C GLN A 81 0.20 -17.40 -5.60
N ALA A 82 -0.43 -17.88 -4.53
CA ALA A 82 -1.90 -17.90 -4.44
C ALA A 82 -2.45 -16.47 -4.42
N ALA A 83 -3.64 -16.28 -4.98
CA ALA A 83 -4.32 -14.99 -4.87
C ALA A 83 -4.98 -14.86 -3.48
N PRO A 84 -4.94 -13.67 -2.85
CA PRO A 84 -5.74 -13.38 -1.66
C PRO A 84 -7.23 -13.61 -1.91
N GLN A 85 -7.96 -14.05 -0.88
CA GLN A 85 -9.40 -14.35 -0.95
C GLN A 85 -10.16 -13.72 0.23
N GLY A 86 -11.48 -13.57 0.10
CA GLY A 86 -12.33 -13.00 1.17
C GLY A 86 -11.84 -11.63 1.63
N ASP A 87 -11.74 -11.44 2.95
CA ASP A 87 -11.27 -10.19 3.55
C ASP A 87 -9.84 -9.82 3.14
N ALA A 88 -8.98 -10.81 2.90
CA ALA A 88 -7.60 -10.58 2.45
C ALA A 88 -7.56 -9.98 1.03
N LEU A 89 -8.52 -10.33 0.18
CA LEU A 89 -8.67 -9.72 -1.15
C LEU A 89 -9.02 -8.23 -1.05
N LEU A 90 -9.94 -7.87 -0.14
CA LEU A 90 -10.28 -6.47 0.11
C LEU A 90 -9.08 -5.69 0.66
N CYS A 91 -8.29 -6.31 1.54
CA CYS A 91 -7.03 -5.75 2.03
C CYS A 91 -6.03 -5.51 0.89
N ALA A 92 -5.88 -6.46 -0.04
CA ALA A 92 -5.00 -6.33 -1.19
C ALA A 92 -5.44 -5.19 -2.12
N PHE A 93 -6.74 -5.04 -2.37
CA PHE A 93 -7.28 -3.89 -3.11
C PHE A 93 -7.00 -2.56 -2.40
N TYR A 94 -7.10 -2.53 -1.06
CA TYR A 94 -6.76 -1.34 -0.29
C TYR A 94 -5.28 -0.95 -0.48
N LEU A 95 -4.36 -1.92 -0.51
CA LEU A 95 -2.95 -1.65 -0.81
C LEU A 95 -2.76 -1.07 -2.22
N ASN A 96 -3.46 -1.61 -3.23
CA ASN A 96 -3.42 -1.06 -4.58
C ASN A 96 -3.91 0.39 -4.62
N GLU A 97 -5.01 0.69 -3.91
CA GLU A 97 -5.56 2.03 -3.88
C GLU A 97 -4.60 3.03 -3.21
N LEU A 98 -3.95 2.64 -2.12
CA LEU A 98 -2.91 3.46 -1.49
C LEU A 98 -1.79 3.78 -2.48
N LEU A 99 -1.28 2.77 -3.20
CA LEU A 99 -0.23 2.98 -4.19
C LEU A 99 -0.70 3.89 -5.34
N LEU A 100 -1.95 3.75 -5.78
CA LEU A 100 -2.53 4.57 -6.84
C LEU A 100 -2.75 6.03 -6.42
N ARG A 101 -2.96 6.30 -5.14
CA ARG A 101 -3.18 7.68 -4.67
C ARG A 101 -1.91 8.39 -4.22
N LEU A 102 -0.97 7.65 -3.63
CA LEU A 102 0.17 8.26 -2.95
C LEU A 102 1.47 8.24 -3.77
N LEU A 103 1.64 7.30 -4.72
CA LEU A 103 2.84 7.28 -5.54
C LEU A 103 2.71 8.16 -6.78
N PRO A 104 3.70 9.02 -7.07
CA PRO A 104 3.83 9.62 -8.38
C PRO A 104 4.14 8.56 -9.45
N ARG A 105 3.90 8.91 -10.72
CA ARG A 105 4.30 8.05 -11.85
C ARG A 105 5.80 8.19 -12.09
N GLU A 106 6.41 7.11 -12.58
CA GLU A 106 7.79 7.06 -13.02
C GLU A 106 8.84 7.36 -11.92
N ASP A 107 8.44 7.21 -10.66
CA ASP A 107 9.30 7.34 -9.48
C ASP A 107 9.53 5.96 -8.84
N PRO A 108 10.73 5.37 -8.95
CA PRO A 108 10.99 4.00 -8.51
C PRO A 108 11.20 3.90 -7.00
N HIS A 109 10.50 2.93 -6.38
CA HIS A 109 10.63 2.58 -4.97
C HIS A 109 10.91 1.06 -4.83
N PRO A 110 12.13 0.56 -5.12
CA PRO A 110 12.43 -0.87 -5.06
C PRO A 110 12.13 -1.54 -3.70
N PRO A 111 12.46 -0.94 -2.54
CA PRO A 111 12.12 -1.54 -1.25
C PRO A 111 10.60 -1.64 -1.03
N LEU A 112 9.83 -0.64 -1.47
CA LEU A 112 8.37 -0.67 -1.41
C LEU A 112 7.76 -1.71 -2.34
N PHE A 113 8.37 -1.91 -3.52
CA PHE A 113 7.98 -2.95 -4.46
C PHE A 113 8.13 -4.35 -3.84
N ASP A 114 9.27 -4.59 -3.20
CA ASP A 114 9.54 -5.87 -2.52
C ASP A 114 8.57 -6.06 -1.33
N ALA A 115 8.33 -5.00 -0.54
CA ALA A 115 7.37 -5.02 0.56
C ALA A 115 5.91 -5.24 0.11
N TYR A 116 5.52 -4.73 -1.05
CA TYR A 116 4.21 -5.01 -1.64
C TYR A 116 4.06 -6.51 -1.95
N GLY A 117 5.07 -7.12 -2.58
CA GLY A 117 5.07 -8.56 -2.86
C GLY A 117 4.95 -9.40 -1.60
N GLU A 118 5.72 -9.08 -0.56
CA GLU A 118 5.62 -9.74 0.76
C GLU A 118 4.21 -9.58 1.36
N ALA A 119 3.63 -8.38 1.29
CA ALA A 119 2.29 -8.13 1.82
C ALA A 119 1.23 -8.98 1.09
N ILE A 120 1.27 -9.07 -0.24
CA ILE A 120 0.35 -9.93 -0.99
C ILE A 120 0.54 -11.41 -0.61
N ALA A 121 1.77 -11.85 -0.33
CA ALA A 121 2.05 -13.25 0.02
C ALA A 121 1.44 -13.60 1.38
N ARG A 122 1.68 -12.75 2.37
CA ARG A 122 1.11 -12.88 3.71
C ARG A 122 -0.42 -12.87 3.69
N LEU A 123 -1.02 -11.99 2.88
CA LEU A 123 -2.47 -11.94 2.71
C LEU A 123 -3.02 -13.23 2.08
N ALA A 124 -2.33 -13.80 1.09
CA ALA A 124 -2.73 -15.04 0.45
C ALA A 124 -2.60 -16.28 1.36
N GLU A 125 -1.61 -16.28 2.25
CA GLU A 125 -1.35 -17.35 3.22
C GLU A 125 -2.27 -17.32 4.46
N GLY A 126 -3.12 -16.30 4.58
CA GLY A 126 -4.01 -16.14 5.73
C GLY A 126 -3.30 -15.64 7.00
N SER A 127 -2.18 -14.93 6.84
CA SER A 127 -1.51 -14.25 7.95
C SER A 127 -2.43 -13.18 8.59
N ALA A 128 -2.07 -12.70 9.79
CA ALA A 128 -2.79 -11.63 10.46
C ALA A 128 -2.92 -10.37 9.56
N LEU A 129 -4.15 -10.08 9.15
CA LEU A 129 -4.45 -8.99 8.20
C LEU A 129 -3.99 -7.64 8.72
N ASP A 130 -4.33 -7.32 9.97
CA ASP A 130 -3.98 -6.03 10.60
C ASP A 130 -2.46 -5.80 10.60
N GLU A 131 -1.68 -6.82 10.98
CA GLU A 131 -0.21 -6.73 11.02
C GLU A 131 0.35 -6.51 9.62
N THR A 132 -0.12 -7.29 8.64
CA THR A 132 0.32 -7.20 7.25
C THR A 132 0.05 -5.80 6.68
N LEU A 133 -1.14 -5.26 6.95
CA LEU A 133 -1.50 -3.90 6.56
C LEU A 133 -0.62 -2.84 7.23
N ARG A 134 -0.45 -2.90 8.57
CA ARG A 134 0.34 -1.88 9.29
C ARG A 134 1.80 -1.87 8.84
N ARG A 135 2.39 -3.05 8.60
CA ARG A 135 3.75 -3.18 8.06
C ARG A 135 3.89 -2.48 6.72
N PHE A 136 2.99 -2.78 5.79
CA PHE A 136 3.03 -2.21 4.45
C PHE A 136 2.78 -0.69 4.46
N GLU A 137 1.76 -0.23 5.18
CA GLU A 137 1.46 1.21 5.30
C GLU A 137 2.63 2.00 5.90
N TRP A 138 3.27 1.43 6.93
CA TRP A 138 4.47 2.03 7.52
C TRP A 138 5.61 2.13 6.51
N GLN A 139 5.88 1.04 5.78
CA GLN A 139 6.91 1.03 4.74
C GLN A 139 6.57 2.02 3.62
N LEU A 140 5.31 2.10 3.19
CA LEU A 140 4.85 3.09 2.22
C LEU A 140 5.14 4.51 2.70
N LEU A 141 4.70 4.87 3.92
CA LEU A 141 4.92 6.19 4.49
C LEU A 141 6.41 6.54 4.59
N ARG A 142 7.26 5.57 4.94
CA ARG A 142 8.72 5.78 5.00
C ARG A 142 9.30 6.09 3.63
N GLU A 143 8.95 5.31 2.62
CA GLU A 143 9.51 5.43 1.26
C GLU A 143 9.07 6.72 0.58
N ILE A 144 7.86 7.20 0.85
CA ILE A 144 7.37 8.50 0.33
C ILE A 144 7.74 9.71 1.21
N GLY A 145 8.51 9.49 2.29
CA GLY A 145 9.02 10.57 3.15
C GLY A 145 8.00 11.18 4.14
N TYR A 146 6.91 10.47 4.43
CA TYR A 146 5.83 10.93 5.33
C TYR A 146 5.76 10.17 6.66
N ALA A 147 6.64 9.20 6.89
CA ALA A 147 6.69 8.51 8.18
C ALA A 147 7.17 9.45 9.30
N PRO A 148 6.42 9.58 10.41
CA PRO A 148 6.88 10.34 11.57
C PRO A 148 8.08 9.66 12.25
N ASP A 149 8.85 10.41 13.02
CA ASP A 149 9.87 9.82 13.89
C ASP A 149 9.19 8.99 14.99
N LEU A 150 9.53 7.70 15.10
CA LEU A 150 9.06 6.82 16.17
C LEU A 150 10.01 6.77 17.37
N ALA A 151 11.21 7.32 17.23
CA ALA A 151 12.24 7.31 18.27
C ALA A 151 12.18 8.55 19.15
N HIS A 152 11.75 9.70 18.61
CA HIS A 152 11.67 10.96 19.36
C HIS A 152 10.29 11.63 19.27
N ASP A 153 9.93 12.35 20.33
CA ASP A 153 8.76 13.21 20.39
C ASP A 153 9.02 14.57 19.72
N ALA A 154 7.98 15.40 19.63
CA ALA A 154 8.02 16.75 19.04
C ALA A 154 9.02 17.70 19.72
N ALA A 155 9.43 17.40 20.95
CA ALA A 155 10.44 18.15 21.70
C ALA A 155 11.86 17.54 21.56
N GLY A 156 12.03 16.52 20.72
CA GLY A 156 13.30 15.83 20.49
C GLY A 156 13.68 14.86 21.62
N ARG A 157 12.77 14.51 22.52
CA ARG A 157 13.04 13.57 23.61
C ARG A 157 12.74 12.14 23.16
N PRO A 158 13.48 11.13 23.64
CA PRO A 158 13.17 9.74 23.32
C PRO A 158 11.72 9.35 23.67
N ILE A 159 11.09 8.56 22.81
CA ILE A 159 9.77 7.99 23.07
C ILE A 159 9.88 6.95 24.20
N GLU A 160 9.11 7.15 25.26
CA GLU A 160 9.09 6.33 26.47
C GLU A 160 7.94 5.31 26.40
N PRO A 161 8.20 4.00 26.64
CA PRO A 161 7.16 2.97 26.54
C PRO A 161 5.92 3.21 27.40
N ASP A 162 6.11 3.76 28.61
CA ASP A 162 5.09 3.93 29.64
C ASP A 162 4.31 5.26 29.52
N ARG A 163 4.53 6.01 28.43
CA ARG A 163 3.86 7.29 28.16
C ARG A 163 2.91 7.20 26.98
N ARG A 164 1.96 8.13 26.94
CA ARG A 164 1.05 8.33 25.82
C ARG A 164 1.51 9.48 24.94
N TYR A 165 1.21 9.36 23.66
CA TYR A 165 1.51 10.33 22.63
C TYR A 165 0.28 10.57 21.77
N ARG A 166 0.21 11.76 21.19
CA ARG A 166 -0.75 12.11 20.15
C ARG A 166 0.04 12.57 18.93
N TRP A 167 -0.32 12.05 17.77
CA TRP A 167 0.27 12.51 16.53
C TRP A 167 -0.34 13.85 16.10
N SER A 168 0.52 14.77 15.69
CA SER A 168 0.22 16.08 15.12
C SER A 168 0.92 16.17 13.76
N PRO A 169 0.22 16.55 12.67
CA PRO A 169 0.86 16.66 11.36
C PRO A 169 2.03 17.66 11.32
N SER A 170 1.96 18.73 12.10
CA SER A 170 2.97 19.79 12.11
C SER A 170 4.15 19.51 13.05
N GLU A 171 3.96 18.69 14.07
CA GLU A 171 4.92 18.55 15.17
C GLU A 171 5.42 17.11 15.36
N GLY A 172 4.77 16.11 14.76
CA GLY A 172 5.04 14.71 15.07
C GLY A 172 4.34 14.26 16.35
N PHE A 173 5.00 13.43 17.18
CA PHE A 173 4.38 12.91 18.40
C PHE A 173 4.51 13.89 19.56
N VAL A 174 3.38 14.42 20.03
CA VAL A 174 3.32 15.25 21.22
C VAL A 174 3.08 14.38 22.44
N ALA A 175 4.00 14.43 23.41
CA ALA A 175 3.89 13.68 24.66
C ALA A 175 2.66 14.13 25.47
N GLY A 176 1.97 13.15 26.05
CA GLY A 176 0.83 13.33 26.93
C GLY A 176 1.06 12.75 28.33
N GLU A 177 -0.04 12.45 29.01
CA GLU A 177 -0.04 11.87 30.35
C GLU A 177 0.49 10.42 30.36
N PRO A 178 0.93 9.91 31.53
CA PRO A 178 1.31 8.50 31.71
C PRO A 178 0.17 7.53 31.37
N ILE A 179 0.52 6.29 31.02
CA ILE A 179 -0.46 5.21 30.86
C ILE A 179 -1.17 4.97 32.21
N GLY A 180 -2.51 4.99 32.23
CA GLY A 180 -3.33 4.79 33.44
C GLY A 180 -3.91 6.07 34.05
N ALA A 181 -3.44 7.25 33.62
CA ALA A 181 -4.11 8.52 33.93
C ALA A 181 -5.43 8.66 33.12
N VAL A 182 -6.41 9.38 33.70
CA VAL A 182 -7.72 9.62 33.07
C VAL A 182 -7.54 10.65 31.96
N GLY A 183 -7.32 10.18 30.72
CA GLY A 183 -7.08 11.00 29.55
C GLY A 183 -7.83 10.50 28.30
N GLY A 184 -8.07 11.42 27.34
CA GLY A 184 -8.96 11.25 26.19
C GLY A 184 -8.60 10.17 25.15
N GLU A 185 -9.57 9.87 24.28
CA GLU A 185 -9.68 8.66 23.44
C GLU A 185 -8.72 8.56 22.24
N ALA A 186 -7.93 9.60 21.93
CA ALA A 186 -7.11 9.67 20.71
C ALA A 186 -5.60 9.62 20.98
N SER A 187 -5.15 8.70 21.82
CA SER A 187 -3.72 8.54 22.20
C SER A 187 -3.15 7.16 21.89
N ILE A 188 -1.85 7.11 21.59
CA ILE A 188 -1.06 5.89 21.35
C ILE A 188 0.03 5.77 22.42
N SER A 189 0.32 4.56 22.92
CA SER A 189 1.42 4.36 23.86
C SER A 189 2.77 4.34 23.16
N GLY A 190 3.84 4.76 23.85
CA GLY A 190 5.20 4.61 23.35
C GLY A 190 5.57 3.15 23.08
N ALA A 191 5.05 2.21 23.87
CA ALA A 191 5.21 0.78 23.61
C ALA A 191 4.65 0.39 22.23
N THR A 192 3.46 0.87 21.86
CA THR A 192 2.89 0.61 20.53
C THR A 192 3.67 1.31 19.41
N LEU A 193 4.25 2.49 19.66
CA LEU A 193 5.15 3.13 18.68
C LEU A 193 6.40 2.29 18.43
N ALA A 194 6.97 1.69 19.47
CA ALA A 194 8.09 0.74 19.32
C ALA A 194 7.67 -0.56 18.59
N GLU A 195 6.47 -1.09 18.87
CA GLU A 195 5.89 -2.23 18.15
C GLU A 195 5.74 -1.92 16.65
N LEU A 196 5.19 -0.75 16.32
CA LEU A 196 5.02 -0.27 14.95
C LEU A 196 6.35 -0.19 14.19
N ALA A 197 7.42 0.29 14.85
CA ALA A 197 8.74 0.37 14.24
C ALA A 197 9.26 -1.01 13.78
N THR A 198 8.84 -2.10 14.44
CA THR A 198 9.19 -3.48 14.07
C THR A 198 8.09 -4.20 13.28
N GLY A 199 6.91 -3.59 13.18
CA GLY A 199 5.70 -4.17 12.60
C GLY A 199 5.14 -5.38 13.36
N ARG A 200 5.57 -5.65 14.60
CA ARG A 200 5.10 -6.77 15.42
C ARG A 200 4.30 -6.25 16.60
N PHE A 201 3.05 -6.69 16.74
CA PHE A 201 2.13 -6.21 17.78
C PHE A 201 1.81 -7.31 18.79
N ALA A 202 2.15 -7.09 20.06
CA ALA A 202 1.93 -8.09 21.10
C ALA A 202 0.47 -8.13 21.58
N SER A 203 -0.26 -7.01 21.49
CA SER A 203 -1.60 -6.86 22.06
C SER A 203 -2.65 -6.40 21.04
N ALA A 204 -3.91 -6.71 21.32
CA ALA A 204 -5.04 -6.20 20.54
C ALA A 204 -5.14 -4.67 20.63
N THR A 205 -4.86 -4.10 21.81
CA THR A 205 -4.80 -2.65 22.02
C THR A 205 -3.74 -1.99 21.15
N GLY A 206 -2.54 -2.57 21.07
CA GLY A 206 -1.46 -2.06 20.20
C GLY A 206 -1.85 -2.09 18.73
N ARG A 207 -2.44 -3.20 18.24
CA ARG A 207 -2.97 -3.28 16.87
C ARG A 207 -4.02 -2.20 16.59
N GLN A 208 -4.94 -1.99 17.52
CA GLN A 208 -6.01 -1.00 17.39
C GLN A 208 -5.47 0.44 17.36
N GLN A 209 -4.51 0.75 18.24
CA GLN A 209 -3.83 2.05 18.28
C GLN A 209 -3.04 2.31 17.00
N ALA A 210 -2.25 1.34 16.53
CA ALA A 210 -1.50 1.45 15.28
C ALA A 210 -2.42 1.65 14.08
N LYS A 211 -3.56 0.95 14.02
CA LYS A 211 -4.59 1.13 12.99
C LYS A 211 -5.13 2.56 12.97
N TYR A 212 -5.44 3.13 14.13
CA TYR A 212 -5.93 4.50 14.22
C TYR A 212 -4.86 5.54 13.88
N LEU A 213 -3.62 5.33 14.30
CA LEU A 213 -2.51 6.19 13.93
C LEU A 213 -2.28 6.21 12.43
N MET A 214 -2.11 5.04 11.80
CA MET A 214 -1.89 4.95 10.34
C MET A 214 -3.05 5.57 9.56
N ARG A 215 -4.29 5.36 10.03
CA ARG A 215 -5.46 6.01 9.43
C ARG A 215 -5.36 7.54 9.51
N ALA A 216 -4.98 8.10 10.66
CA ALA A 216 -4.85 9.54 10.82
C ALA A 216 -3.77 10.12 9.88
N ILE A 217 -2.60 9.48 9.80
CA ILE A 217 -1.49 9.90 8.94
C ILE A 217 -1.89 9.80 7.46
N LEU A 218 -2.40 8.64 7.03
CA LEU A 218 -2.80 8.44 5.64
C LEU A 218 -3.93 9.38 5.24
N SER A 219 -4.94 9.59 6.09
CA SER A 219 -6.02 10.55 5.80
C SER A 219 -5.54 11.98 5.66
N HIS A 220 -4.52 12.39 6.43
CA HIS A 220 -3.90 13.71 6.28
C HIS A 220 -3.22 13.85 4.91
N HIS A 221 -2.39 12.88 4.51
CA HIS A 221 -1.68 12.93 3.22
C HIS A 221 -2.56 12.64 1.99
N LEU A 222 -3.73 12.04 2.19
CA LEU A 222 -4.77 11.90 1.17
C LEU A 222 -5.66 13.15 1.07
N GLU A 223 -5.38 14.21 1.83
CA GLU A 223 -6.15 15.47 1.86
C GLU A 223 -7.65 15.24 2.11
N GLY A 224 -7.98 14.22 2.92
CA GLY A 224 -9.37 13.85 3.23
C GLY A 224 -10.11 13.09 2.12
N ALA A 225 -9.48 12.81 0.98
CA ALA A 225 -10.12 12.02 -0.09
C ALA A 225 -10.42 10.59 0.42
N PRO A 226 -11.69 10.16 0.44
CA PRO A 226 -12.06 8.86 0.98
C PRO A 226 -11.54 7.73 0.09
N LEU A 227 -11.05 6.65 0.70
CA LEU A 227 -10.65 5.44 -0.02
C LEU A 227 -11.90 4.63 -0.39
N ASN A 228 -12.02 4.27 -1.66
CA ASN A 228 -13.16 3.52 -2.21
C ASN A 228 -13.27 2.13 -1.58
N THR A 229 -12.13 1.48 -1.36
CA THR A 229 -12.06 0.16 -0.70
C THR A 229 -12.62 0.21 0.72
N ARG A 230 -12.41 1.31 1.43
CA ARG A 230 -12.98 1.53 2.76
C ARG A 230 -14.49 1.75 2.70
N GLN A 231 -14.98 2.49 1.71
CA GLN A 231 -16.41 2.68 1.52
C GLN A 231 -17.12 1.34 1.27
N ILE A 232 -16.54 0.50 0.41
CA ILE A 232 -17.04 -0.86 0.13
C ILE A 232 -17.13 -1.69 1.41
N LEU A 233 -16.09 -1.68 2.26
CA LEU A 233 -16.12 -2.40 3.55
C LEU A 233 -17.24 -1.91 4.46
N ILE A 234 -17.44 -0.59 4.56
CA ILE A 234 -18.51 0.00 5.36
C ILE A 234 -19.88 -0.42 4.82
N ASP A 235 -20.05 -0.47 3.51
CA ASP A 235 -21.32 -0.82 2.87
C ASP A 235 -21.62 -2.31 3.00
N LEU A 236 -20.59 -3.18 2.92
CA LEU A 236 -20.72 -4.61 3.16
C LEU A 236 -21.06 -4.95 4.61
N GLN A 237 -20.59 -4.17 5.58
CA GLN A 237 -20.91 -4.36 7.01
C GLN A 237 -22.32 -3.87 7.40
N LYS A 238 -23.01 -3.15 6.51
CA LYS A 238 -24.37 -2.66 6.71
C LYS A 238 -25.44 -3.57 6.09
N LEU A 239 -25.03 -4.57 5.31
CA LEU A 239 -25.88 -5.61 4.71
C LEU A 239 -26.03 -6.80 5.67
#